data_AF-A0A847CP20-F1
#
_entry.id   AF-A0A847CP20-F1
#
_cell.length_a   1.000
_cell.length_b   1.000
_cell.length_c   1.000
_cell.angle_alpha   90.00
_cell.angle_beta   90.00
_cell.angle_gamma   90.00
#
_symmetry.space_group_name_H-M   'P 1'
#
loop_
_entity.id
_entity.type
_entity.pdbx_description
1 polymer ?
#
loop_
_entity_poly.entity_id
_entity_poly.type
_entity_poly.pdbx_seq_one_letter_code
_entity_poly.pdbx_strand_id
1 'polypeptide(L)' 'MANAVGTQEVDGRPGETTCVYVGLPHAQALRYIEVILAKRKNDIIIFHAMELTDLYRHLLEPEGGSL' A
#
# COMPACT_ATOMS: atom_id res chain seq x y z
N MET A 1 -7.95 -7.80 6.19
CA MET A 1 -6.86 -7.33 5.29
C MET A 1 -5.58 -7.93 5.81
N ALA A 2 -5.20 -9.12 5.34
CA ALA A 2 -4.38 -10.02 6.16
C ALA A 2 -2.85 -9.89 6.00
N ASN A 3 -2.32 -9.00 5.12
CA ASN A 3 -0.86 -8.89 4.93
C ASN A 3 -0.33 -7.46 4.66
N ALA A 4 -1.17 -6.42 4.76
CA ALA A 4 -0.71 -5.04 4.63
C ALA A 4 -0.05 -4.59 5.94
N VAL A 5 1.18 -4.10 5.86
CA VAL A 5 1.95 -3.58 6.99
C VAL A 5 1.65 -2.10 7.20
N GLY A 6 1.56 -1.35 6.10
CA GLY A 6 1.24 0.07 6.14
C GLY A 6 0.35 0.50 4.97
N THR A 7 -0.36 1.59 5.18
CA THR A 7 -1.23 2.20 4.17
C THR A 7 -1.18 3.70 4.32
N GLN A 8 -1.29 4.41 3.19
CA GLN A 8 -1.37 5.87 3.17
C GLN A 8 -2.34 6.30 2.06
N GLU A 9 -3.21 7.26 2.35
CA GLU A 9 -4.04 7.90 1.32
C GLU A 9 -3.18 8.87 0.48
N VAL A 10 -3.39 8.88 -0.82
CA VAL A 10 -2.70 9.75 -1.77
C VAL A 10 -3.71 10.45 -2.66
N ASP A 11 -3.28 11.52 -3.33
CA ASP A 11 -4.15 12.27 -4.23
C ASP A 11 -4.73 11.37 -5.33
N GLY A 12 -6.05 11.37 -5.41
CA GLY A 12 -6.84 10.58 -6.35
C GLY A 12 -7.72 11.44 -7.24
N ARG A 13 -8.60 10.79 -8.01
CA ARG A 13 -9.65 11.49 -8.77
C ARG A 13 -10.83 11.83 -7.84
N PRO A 14 -11.58 12.92 -8.12
CA PRO A 14 -12.78 13.23 -7.36
C PRO A 14 -13.77 12.05 -7.33
N GLY A 15 -14.25 11.70 -6.14
CA GLY A 15 -15.17 10.58 -5.93
C GLY A 15 -14.49 9.21 -5.77
N GLU A 16 -13.16 9.15 -5.76
CA GLU A 16 -12.37 7.95 -5.47
C GLU A 16 -11.55 8.16 -4.20
N THR A 17 -11.34 7.09 -3.43
CA THR A 17 -10.31 7.06 -2.38
C THR A 17 -9.11 6.32 -2.93
N THR A 18 -8.01 7.02 -3.14
CA THR A 18 -6.77 6.43 -3.66
C THR A 18 -5.80 6.16 -2.52
N CYS A 19 -5.33 4.93 -2.41
CA CYS A 19 -4.42 4.52 -1.34
C CYS A 19 -3.21 3.78 -1.92
N VAL A 20 -2.07 3.96 -1.26
CA VAL A 20 -0.95 3.03 -1.37
C VAL A 20 -1.02 2.05 -0.21
N TYR A 21 -0.79 0.77 -0.53
CA TYR A 21 -0.62 -0.30 0.43
C TYR A 21 0.79 -0.87 0.30
N VAL A 22 1.45 -1.07 1.43
CA VAL A 22 2.77 -1.74 1.50
C VAL A 22 2.63 -3.00 2.34
N GLY A 23 3.10 -4.12 1.83
CA GLY A 23 2.99 -5.40 2.54
C GLY A 23 3.57 -6.57 1.77
N LEU A 24 3.50 -7.75 2.39
CA LEU A 24 3.80 -9.01 1.71
C LEU A 24 2.56 -9.44 0.92
N PRO A 25 2.67 -9.85 -0.36
CA PRO A 25 1.49 -10.28 -1.12
C PRO A 25 0.84 -11.54 -0.51
N HIS A 26 1.63 -12.43 0.07
CA HIS A 26 1.21 -13.61 0.79
C HIS A 26 2.28 -14.04 1.80
N ALA A 27 1.96 -14.99 2.70
CA ALA A 27 2.81 -15.36 3.84
C ALA A 27 4.20 -15.92 3.45
N GLN A 28 4.34 -16.52 2.27
CA GLN A 28 5.60 -17.08 1.77
C GLN A 28 6.41 -16.09 0.93
N ALA A 29 5.96 -14.85 0.78
CA ALA A 29 6.67 -13.86 0.01
C ALA A 29 7.93 -13.40 0.74
N LEU A 30 9.03 -13.26 0.00
CA LEU A 30 10.31 -12.79 0.52
C LEU A 30 10.54 -11.29 0.29
N ARG A 31 9.64 -10.64 -0.43
CA ARG A 31 9.76 -9.25 -0.88
C ARG A 31 8.46 -8.53 -0.62
N TYR A 32 8.57 -7.32 -0.07
CA TYR A 32 7.46 -6.40 0.08
C TYR A 32 7.07 -5.85 -1.29
N ILE A 33 5.78 -5.58 -1.47
CA ILE A 33 5.26 -4.88 -2.63
C ILE A 33 4.61 -3.57 -2.20
N GLU A 34 4.64 -2.60 -3.10
CA GLU A 34 3.79 -1.41 -3.06
C GLU A 34 2.66 -1.59 -4.07
N VAL A 35 1.43 -1.30 -3.66
CA VAL A 35 0.23 -1.37 -4.50
C VAL A 35 -0.53 -0.07 -4.40
N ILE A 36 -0.75 0.62 -5.52
CA ILE A 36 -1.58 1.83 -5.56
C ILE A 36 -2.91 1.47 -6.22
N LEU A 37 -4.00 1.77 -5.52
CA LEU A 37 -5.35 1.49 -5.97
C LEU A 37 -6.29 2.66 -5.72
N ALA A 38 -7.33 2.77 -6.54
CA ALA A 38 -8.51 3.59 -6.25
C ALA A 38 -9.66 2.68 -5.83
N LYS A 39 -10.27 3.00 -4.70
CA LYS A 39 -11.51 2.42 -4.24
C LYS A 39 -12.69 3.29 -4.67
N ARG A 40 -13.66 2.66 -5.31
CA ARG A 40 -14.99 3.19 -5.61
C ARG A 40 -16.03 2.40 -4.83
N LYS A 41 -17.30 2.81 -4.93
CA LYS A 41 -18.40 2.18 -4.17
C LYS A 41 -18.46 0.66 -4.32
N ASN A 42 -18.31 0.15 -5.55
CA ASN A 42 -18.41 -1.28 -5.89
C ASN A 42 -17.22 -1.78 -6.74
N ASP A 43 -16.13 -1.01 -6.81
CA ASP A 43 -15.03 -1.29 -7.74
C ASP A 43 -13.69 -0.91 -7.13
N ILE A 44 -12.64 -1.65 -7.50
CA ILE A 44 -11.26 -1.42 -7.10
C ILE A 44 -10.41 -1.48 -8.34
N ILE A 45 -9.70 -0.39 -8.62
CA ILE A 45 -8.77 -0.34 -9.75
C ILE A 45 -7.36 -0.28 -9.19
N ILE A 46 -6.53 -1.26 -9.53
CA ILE A 46 -5.10 -1.26 -9.23
C ILE A 46 -4.38 -0.63 -10.42
N PHE A 47 -3.66 0.46 -10.17
CA PHE A 47 -2.89 1.17 -11.22
C PHE A 47 -1.41 0.79 -11.21
N HIS A 48 -0.92 0.36 -10.05
CA HIS A 48 0.49 0.12 -9.80
C HIS A 48 0.64 -1.05 -8.82
N ALA A 49 1.51 -1.98 -9.15
CA ALA A 49 1.92 -3.07 -8.27
C ALA A 49 3.35 -3.48 -8.61
N MET A 50 4.28 -3.26 -7.70
CA MET A 50 5.68 -3.63 -7.88
C MET A 50 6.34 -3.94 -6.54
N GLU A 51 7.56 -4.49 -6.59
CA GLU A 51 8.40 -4.62 -5.40
C GLU A 51 8.63 -3.24 -4.77
N LEU A 52 8.50 -3.18 -3.44
CA LEU A 52 8.59 -1.94 -2.67
C LEU A 52 9.92 -1.23 -2.94
N THR A 53 9.81 0.05 -3.33
CA THR A 53 10.95 0.94 -3.49
C THR A 53 11.08 1.89 -2.29
N ASP A 54 11.92 2.91 -2.38
CA ASP A 54 12.19 3.82 -1.26
C ASP A 54 11.01 4.76 -0.95
N LEU A 55 10.18 5.12 -1.95
CA LEU A 55 9.15 6.16 -1.82
C LEU A 55 8.13 5.89 -0.70
N TYR A 56 7.78 4.63 -0.49
CA TYR A 56 6.79 4.21 0.50
C TYR A 56 7.39 3.32 1.59
N ARG A 57 8.73 3.22 1.64
CA ARG A 57 9.42 2.33 2.58
C ARG A 57 9.19 2.71 4.03
N HIS A 58 8.95 4.00 4.30
CA HIS A 58 8.62 4.49 5.65
C HIS A 58 7.34 3.87 6.21
N LEU A 59 6.45 3.34 5.36
CA LEU A 59 5.23 2.64 5.80
C LEU A 59 5.50 1.26 6.41
N LEU A 60 6.74 0.77 6.40
CA LEU A 60 7.16 -0.42 7.14
C LEU A 60 7.47 -0.13 8.62
N GLU A 61 7.68 1.13 8.97
CA GLU A 61 8.02 1.52 10.34
C GLU A 61 6.74 1.72 11.15
N PRO A 62 6.57 1.07 12.32
CA PRO A 62 5.48 1.41 13.22
C PRO A 62 5.70 2.83 13.77
N GLU A 63 4.62 3.61 13.87
CA GLU A 63 4.68 4.94 14.50
C GLU A 63 5.31 4.84 15.90
N GLY A 64 6.58 5.29 16.03
CA GLY A 64 7.28 5.41 17.32
C GLY A 64 8.56 4.57 17.53
N GLY A 65 9.10 3.87 16.53
CA GLY A 65 10.35 3.12 16.71
C GLY A 65 11.61 3.97 16.50
N SER A 66 12.26 4.46 17.57
CA SER A 66 13.71 4.70 17.51
C SER A 66 14.43 3.35 17.49
N LEU A 67 15.51 3.27 16.72
CA LEU A 67 16.55 2.24 16.90
C LEU A 67 17.15 2.32 18.31
#